data_AF-A0A973N464-F1
#
_entry.id   AF-A0A973N464-F1
#
_cell.length_a   1.000
_cell.length_b   1.000
_cell.length_c   1.000
_cell.angle_alpha   90.00
_cell.angle_beta   90.00
_cell.angle_gamma   90.00
#
_symmetry.space_group_name_H-M   'P 1'
#
loop_
_entity.id
_entity.type
_entity.pdbx_description
1 polymer ?
#
loop_
_entity_poly.entity_id
_entity_poly.type
_entity_poly.pdbx_seq_one_letter_code
_entity_poly.pdbx_strand_id
1 'polypeptide(L)' 'MKHRILAAALLASLAIPALAQTSPAPAPTAAQEDLVLVAIDTSLGRIVIALDRGRAPVTTGNFLRYVDGHRLDGQNFY' A
#
# COMPACT_ATOMS: atom_id res chain seq x y z
N MET A 1 -46.30 5.49 -42.29
CA MET A 1 -45.08 4.69 -42.04
C MET A 1 -43.91 5.51 -41.46
N LYS A 2 -43.71 6.78 -41.83
CA LYS A 2 -42.59 7.62 -41.36
C LYS A 2 -42.58 7.87 -39.83
N HIS A 3 -43.74 8.08 -39.20
CA HIS A 3 -43.81 8.36 -37.75
C HIS A 3 -43.50 7.15 -36.85
N ARG A 4 -43.70 5.92 -37.36
CA ARG A 4 -43.36 4.67 -36.64
C ARG A 4 -41.84 4.44 -36.58
N ILE A 5 -41.13 4.94 -37.59
CA ILE A 5 -39.66 4.88 -37.68
C ILE A 5 -39.04 5.93 -36.75
N LEU A 6 -39.63 7.12 -36.63
CA LEU A 6 -39.23 8.15 -35.66
C LEU A 6 -39.41 7.72 -34.20
N ALA A 7 -40.52 7.02 -33.88
CA ALA A 7 -40.75 6.51 -32.52
C ALA A 7 -39.76 5.41 -32.11
N ALA A 8 -39.38 4.53 -33.04
CA ALA A 8 -38.37 3.50 -32.80
C ALA A 8 -36.96 4.10 -32.61
N ALA A 9 -36.63 5.18 -33.33
CA ALA A 9 -35.35 5.88 -33.18
C ALA A 9 -35.23 6.65 -31.85
N LEU A 10 -36.34 7.15 -31.30
CA LEU A 10 -36.38 7.84 -30.00
C LEU A 10 -36.34 6.88 -28.81
N LEU A 11 -36.85 5.65 -28.97
CA LEU A 11 -36.75 4.59 -27.95
C LEU A 11 -35.34 3.95 -27.91
N ALA A 12 -34.60 3.98 -29.02
CA ALA A 12 -33.24 3.46 -29.10
C ALA A 12 -32.18 4.38 -28.45
N SER A 13 -32.47 5.68 -28.29
CA SER A 13 -31.52 6.63 -27.69
C SER A 13 -31.52 6.64 -26.16
N LEU A 14 -32.50 6.02 -25.50
CA LEU A 14 -32.58 5.94 -24.04
C LEU A 14 -31.68 4.87 -23.41
N ALA A 15 -31.13 3.94 -24.20
CA ALA A 15 -30.32 2.81 -23.72
C ALA A 15 -28.81 3.11 -23.62
N ILE A 16 -28.37 4.27 -24.09
CA ILE A 16 -26.95 4.65 -24.20
C ILE A 16 -26.24 4.86 -22.84
N PRO A 17 -26.86 5.38 -21.75
CA PRO A 17 -26.10 5.68 -20.54
C PRO A 17 -25.70 4.44 -19.73
N ALA A 18 -26.30 3.28 -20.00
CA ALA A 18 -25.99 2.02 -19.32
C ALA A 18 -24.60 1.46 -19.67
N LEU A 19 -24.05 1.82 -20.84
CA LEU A 19 -22.71 1.38 -21.27
C LEU A 19 -21.58 2.28 -20.77
N ALA A 20 -21.89 3.39 -20.11
CA ALA A 20 -20.91 4.34 -19.56
C ALA A 20 -20.54 4.06 -18.09
N GLN A 21 -20.99 2.94 -17.52
CA GLN A 21 -20.63 2.55 -16.16
C GLN A 21 -19.19 2.03 -16.14
N THR A 22 -18.25 2.91 -15.82
CA THR A 22 -16.87 2.53 -15.48
C THR A 22 -16.90 1.59 -14.28
N SER A 23 -16.46 0.34 -14.47
CA SER A 23 -16.25 -0.59 -13.37
C SER A 23 -15.27 0.01 -12.36
N PRO A 24 -15.55 -0.05 -11.04
CA PRO A 24 -14.60 0.39 -10.04
C PRO A 24 -13.28 -0.34 -10.23
N ALA A 25 -12.17 0.40 -10.29
CA ALA A 25 -10.85 -0.20 -10.28
C ALA A 25 -10.71 -1.05 -9.00
N PRO A 26 -10.08 -2.23 -9.06
CA PRO A 26 -9.81 -3.01 -7.88
C PRO A 26 -9.04 -2.14 -6.88
N ALA A 27 -9.50 -2.07 -5.64
CA ALA A 27 -8.75 -1.40 -4.59
C ALA A 27 -7.37 -2.08 -4.49
N PRO A 28 -6.27 -1.31 -4.37
CA PRO A 28 -4.97 -1.91 -4.14
C PRO A 28 -5.06 -2.77 -2.89
N THR A 29 -4.76 -4.06 -3.04
CA THR A 29 -4.57 -4.95 -1.89
C THR A 29 -3.46 -4.33 -1.04
N ALA A 30 -3.78 -3.96 0.20
CA ALA A 30 -2.77 -3.53 1.15
C ALA A 30 -1.74 -4.66 1.25
N ALA A 31 -0.52 -4.41 0.78
CA ALA A 31 0.57 -5.36 0.93
C ALA A 31 0.69 -5.69 2.42
N GLN A 32 0.74 -6.98 2.77
CA GLN A 32 0.93 -7.40 4.15
C GLN A 32 2.18 -6.71 4.69
N GLU A 33 2.02 -5.90 5.74
CA GLU A 33 3.12 -5.13 6.32
C GLU A 33 4.11 -6.11 6.95
N ASP A 34 5.27 -6.26 6.29
CA ASP A 34 6.35 -7.12 6.75
C ASP A 34 7.28 -6.31 7.66
N LEU A 35 6.83 -6.13 8.91
CA LEU A 35 7.49 -5.30 9.90
C LEU A 35 8.32 -6.13 10.88
N VAL A 36 9.55 -5.68 11.15
CA VAL A 36 10.41 -6.23 12.19
C VAL A 36 10.54 -5.21 13.33
N LEU A 37 10.13 -5.59 14.54
CA LEU A 37 10.27 -4.74 15.71
C LEU A 37 11.66 -4.87 16.33
N VAL A 38 12.30 -3.74 16.61
CA VAL A 38 13.60 -3.68 17.28
C VAL A 38 13.52 -2.74 18.47
N ALA A 39 14.00 -3.21 19.62
CA ALA A 39 14.18 -2.39 20.82
C ALA A 39 15.60 -1.83 20.82
N ILE A 40 15.70 -0.52 21.07
CA ILE A 40 16.95 0.20 21.26
C ILE A 40 16.96 0.68 22.70
N ASP A 41 17.81 0.05 23.51
CA ASP A 41 18.01 0.43 24.91
C ASP A 41 19.06 1.53 25.01
N THR A 42 18.66 2.68 25.53
CA THR A 42 19.52 3.85 25.70
C THR A 42 19.61 4.21 27.19
N SER A 43 20.56 5.08 27.55
CA SER A 43 20.66 5.63 28.91
C SER A 43 19.44 6.44 29.35
N LEU A 44 18.62 6.92 28.39
CA LEU A 44 17.40 7.69 28.65
C LEU A 44 16.13 6.84 28.57
N GLY A 45 16.27 5.53 28.35
CA GLY A 45 15.16 4.60 28.23
C GLY A 45 15.10 3.88 26.88
N ARG A 46 14.05 3.08 26.71
CA ARG A 46 13.85 2.20 25.55
C ARG A 46 13.08 2.90 24.44
N ILE A 47 13.57 2.77 23.21
CA ILE A 47 12.87 3.15 21.98
C ILE A 47 12.52 1.86 21.24
N VAL A 48 11.29 1.72 20.75
CA VAL A 48 10.89 0.59 19.91
C VAL A 48 10.59 1.12 18.52
N ILE A 49 11.28 0.58 17.51
CA ILE A 49 11.10 0.93 16.09
C ILE A 49 10.54 -0.25 15.32
N ALA A 50 9.80 0.05 14.25
CA ALA A 50 9.35 -0.94 13.27
C ALA A 50 10.11 -0.74 11.96
N LEU A 51 10.86 -1.76 11.54
CA LEU A 51 11.57 -1.80 10.27
C LEU A 51 10.66 -2.41 9.20
N ASP A 52 10.39 -1.68 8.13
CA ASP A 52 9.61 -2.18 7.00
C ASP A 52 10.49 -3.01 6.06
N ARG A 53 10.56 -4.30 6.33
CA ARG A 53 11.32 -5.27 5.53
C ARG A 53 10.68 -5.47 4.15
N GLY A 54 9.37 -5.30 4.05
CA GLY A 54 8.64 -5.40 2.78
C GLY A 54 9.04 -4.32 1.78
N ARG A 55 9.18 -3.07 2.25
CA ARG A 55 9.61 -1.94 1.41
C ARG A 55 11.13 -1.80 1.32
N ALA A 56 11.87 -2.13 2.37
CA ALA A 56 13.32 -1.93 2.44
C ALA A 56 14.09 -3.18 2.91
N PRO A 57 14.06 -4.28 2.13
CA PRO A 57 14.64 -5.56 2.56
C PRO A 57 16.15 -5.51 2.76
N VAL A 58 16.88 -4.82 1.86
CA VAL A 58 18.36 -4.74 1.93
C VAL A 58 18.82 -3.91 3.12
N THR A 59 18.22 -2.73 3.32
CA THR A 59 18.54 -1.85 4.45
C THR A 59 18.19 -2.52 5.79
N THR A 60 17.02 -3.15 5.87
CA THR A 60 16.59 -3.87 7.07
C THR A 60 17.54 -5.03 7.39
N GLY A 61 17.89 -5.86 6.39
CA GLY A 61 18.84 -6.96 6.58
C GLY A 61 20.23 -6.48 7.01
N ASN A 62 20.71 -5.36 6.45
CA ASN A 62 21.97 -4.78 6.89
C ASN A 62 21.90 -4.30 8.34
N PHE A 63 20.84 -3.59 8.73
CA PHE A 63 20.66 -3.12 10.11
C PHE A 63 20.62 -4.30 11.11
N LEU A 64 19.81 -5.33 10.82
CA LEU A 64 19.68 -6.50 11.68
C LEU A 64 21.02 -7.26 11.84
N ARG A 65 21.84 -7.34 10.79
CA ARG A 65 23.18 -7.93 10.89
C ARG A 65 24.09 -7.22 11.91
N TYR A 66 23.95 -5.90 12.09
CA TYR A 66 24.72 -5.17 13.12
C TYR A 66 24.14 -5.41 14.52
N VAL A 67 22.82 -5.51 14.63
CA VAL A 67 22.12 -5.86 15.87
C VAL A 67 22.52 -7.26 16.33
N ASP A 68 22.38 -8.27 15.48
CA ASP A 68 22.74 -9.67 15.78
C ASP A 68 24.23 -9.82 16.13
N GLY A 69 25.07 -8.96 15.55
CA GLY A 69 26.50 -8.90 15.84
C GLY A 69 26.88 -8.05 17.05
N HIS A 70 25.90 -7.55 17.83
CA HIS A 70 26.11 -6.66 18.98
C HIS A 70 26.97 -5.42 18.68
N ARG A 71 27.02 -4.99 17.41
CA ARG A 71 27.93 -3.92 16.95
C ARG A 71 27.45 -2.52 17.31
N LEU A 72 26.20 -2.40 17.78
CA LEU A 72 25.58 -1.14 18.16
C LEU A 72 25.57 -0.93 19.68
N ASP A 73 26.01 -1.93 20.45
CA ASP A 73 25.99 -1.88 21.91
C ASP A 73 27.01 -0.85 22.42
N GLY A 74 26.60 -0.02 23.37
CA GLY A 74 27.46 1.02 23.96
C GLY A 74 27.77 2.22 23.05
N GLN A 75 27.18 2.29 21.85
CA GLN A 75 27.37 3.40 20.94
C GLN A 75 26.56 4.64 21.36
N ASN A 76 27.06 5.82 20.99
CA ASN A 76 26.39 7.09 21.24
C ASN A 76 25.57 7.54 20.02
N PHE A 77 24.46 8.23 20.26
CA PHE A 77 23.81 9.06 19.25
C PHE A 77 24.56 10.39 19.15
N TYR A 78 25.00 10.75 17.93
CA TYR A 78 25.79 11.96 17.64
C TYR A 78 25.16 12.76 16.50
#